data_AF-A0A0S4KQD9-F1
#
_entry.id   AF-A0A0S4KQD9-F1
#
_cell.length_a   1.000
_cell.length_b   1.000
_cell.length_c   1.000
_cell.angle_alpha   90.00
_cell.angle_beta   90.00
_cell.angle_gamma   90.00
#
_symmetry.space_group_name_H-M   'P 1'
#
loop_
_entity.id
_entity.type
_entity.pdbx_description
1 polymer ?
#
loop_
_entity_poly.entity_id
_entity_poly.type
_entity_poly.pdbx_seq_one_letter_code
_entity_poly.pdbx_strand_id
1 'polypeptide(L)'
;MKVGATIKQTVAAFAAVAGLAVVGLPSPASALEFPFGDLAFVVYGGDTERYENMGTGSVAWLEETPRSFGTNIASVLPVLQQGAALGVRWALYGSTADGYHMYMTSQARTITPQILENIFPTQAAERFLEWGQSRLPFVSGGIGNTFANNPLLLPASNPQSFTNFVGREGQLGGYTPFQTHGPLDRVLTLLKVNTDGFDPQITIVGTAVLTRDGQLRVTPIPIPAAVILFGSGLIGLVGLSRRSMNKTA
;
A
#
# COMPACT_ATOMS: atom_id res chain seq x y z
N MET A 1 26.60 42.95 58.15
CA MET A 1 25.81 42.64 56.95
C MET A 1 26.44 41.45 56.25
N LYS A 2 25.78 40.28 56.30
CA LYS A 2 26.22 39.07 55.57
C LYS A 2 25.38 38.98 54.30
N VAL A 3 25.99 39.26 53.16
CA VAL A 3 25.36 39.10 51.84
C VAL A 3 25.43 37.62 51.47
N GLY A 4 24.26 37.02 51.31
CA GLY A 4 24.03 35.60 51.18
C GLY A 4 24.61 35.00 49.90
N ALA A 5 25.29 33.87 50.09
CA ALA A 5 25.65 32.93 49.06
C ALA A 5 24.40 32.16 48.62
N THR A 6 23.72 32.62 47.56
CA THR A 6 22.57 31.91 46.96
C THR A 6 22.52 32.12 45.44
N ILE A 7 23.67 32.00 44.77
CA ILE A 7 23.75 31.92 43.30
C ILE A 7 24.66 30.74 42.92
N LYS A 8 24.37 29.53 43.42
CA LYS A 8 25.06 28.29 42.98
C LYS A 8 24.17 27.04 42.95
N GLN A 9 22.84 27.17 42.99
CA GLN A 9 21.91 26.03 43.02
C GLN A 9 20.74 26.14 42.02
N THR A 10 20.97 26.73 40.85
CA THR A 10 19.91 26.79 39.80
C THR A 10 20.47 26.58 38.39
N VAL A 11 21.53 25.78 38.27
CA VAL A 11 22.00 25.27 36.97
C VAL A 11 22.06 23.73 36.95
N ALA A 12 21.79 23.08 38.08
CA ALA A 12 21.82 21.62 38.22
C ALA A 12 20.45 20.92 37.97
N ALA A 13 19.53 21.57 37.25
CA ALA A 13 18.19 21.02 36.95
C ALA A 13 17.87 21.04 35.44
N PHE A 14 18.89 20.87 34.59
CA PHE A 14 18.73 20.68 33.14
C PHE A 14 19.54 19.47 32.61
N ALA A 15 19.77 18.48 33.47
CA ALA A 15 20.61 17.31 33.16
C ALA A 15 19.90 15.96 33.37
N ALA A 16 18.55 15.91 33.29
CA ALA A 16 17.81 14.68 33.62
C ALA A 16 16.69 14.29 32.62
N VAL A 17 16.65 14.82 31.38
CA VAL A 17 15.67 14.37 30.35
C VAL A 17 16.29 14.25 28.94
N ALA A 18 17.58 13.94 28.83
CA ALA A 18 18.24 13.74 27.52
C ALA A 18 18.93 12.37 27.42
N GLY A 19 18.33 11.35 28.04
CA GLY A 19 18.89 9.99 28.16
C GLY A 19 18.06 8.90 27.48
N LEU A 20 17.35 9.21 26.39
CA LEU A 20 16.95 8.20 25.41
C LEU A 20 17.78 8.44 24.16
N ALA A 21 19.09 8.24 24.31
CA ALA A 21 19.93 7.89 23.19
C ALA A 21 19.38 6.56 22.66
N VAL A 22 18.54 6.62 21.63
CA VAL A 22 18.34 5.50 20.72
C VAL A 22 19.74 5.20 20.20
N VAL A 23 20.41 4.25 20.87
CA VAL A 23 21.63 3.63 20.37
C VAL A 23 21.32 3.29 18.93
N GLY A 24 22.07 3.90 18.02
CA GLY A 24 22.02 3.62 16.60
C GLY A 24 22.41 2.17 16.40
N LEU A 25 21.47 1.26 16.66
CA LEU A 25 21.52 -0.10 16.19
C LEU A 25 21.72 0.02 14.68
N PRO A 26 22.66 -0.73 14.09
CA PRO A 26 22.77 -0.78 12.65
C PRO A 26 21.38 -1.11 12.11
N SER A 27 20.73 -0.12 11.52
CA SER A 27 19.43 -0.31 10.88
C SER A 27 19.72 -1.33 9.79
N PRO A 28 19.19 -2.56 9.85
CA PRO A 28 19.30 -3.45 8.70
C PRO A 28 18.76 -2.66 7.52
N ALA A 29 19.56 -2.56 6.47
CA ALA A 29 19.19 -1.90 5.23
C ALA A 29 18.03 -2.70 4.62
N SER A 30 16.81 -2.44 5.06
CA SER A 30 15.61 -3.01 4.48
C SER A 30 15.35 -2.29 3.18
N ALA A 31 15.86 -2.87 2.10
CA ALA A 31 15.44 -2.54 0.76
C ALA A 31 14.00 -3.04 0.60
N LEU A 32 13.05 -2.13 0.80
CA LEU A 32 11.65 -2.37 0.47
C LEU A 32 11.50 -2.04 -1.01
N GLU A 33 11.25 -3.05 -1.84
CA GLU A 33 10.93 -2.87 -3.25
C GLU A 33 9.52 -3.40 -3.49
N PHE A 34 8.73 -2.65 -4.26
CA PHE A 34 7.43 -3.08 -4.76
C PHE A 34 7.51 -3.20 -6.28
N PRO A 35 7.84 -4.38 -6.81
CA PRO A 35 7.86 -4.61 -8.23
C PRO A 35 6.49 -4.35 -8.86
N PHE A 36 6.50 -3.98 -10.14
CA PHE A 36 5.30 -4.01 -10.95
C PHE A 36 4.69 -5.41 -10.95
N GLY A 37 3.37 -5.51 -10.77
CA GLY A 37 2.63 -6.77 -10.62
C GLY A 37 2.38 -7.19 -9.17
N ASP A 38 2.94 -6.48 -8.19
CA ASP A 38 2.80 -6.80 -6.77
C ASP A 38 1.92 -5.79 -6.03
N LEU A 39 1.25 -6.25 -4.98
CA LEU A 39 0.52 -5.41 -4.03
C LEU A 39 1.41 -5.13 -2.81
N ALA A 40 1.48 -3.85 -2.45
CA ALA A 40 2.00 -3.34 -1.19
C ALA A 40 0.87 -3.27 -0.16
N PHE A 41 1.02 -4.00 0.95
CA PHE A 41 0.25 -3.80 2.17
C PHE A 41 0.97 -2.81 3.08
N VAL A 42 0.26 -1.76 3.48
CA VAL A 42 0.77 -0.73 4.38
C VAL A 42 -0.13 -0.66 5.60
N VAL A 43 0.47 -0.72 6.79
CA VAL A 43 -0.21 -0.55 8.07
C VAL A 43 0.61 0.40 8.94
N TYR A 44 -0.05 1.35 9.60
CA TYR A 44 0.63 2.31 10.46
C TYR A 44 -0.25 2.74 11.62
N GLY A 45 0.39 3.15 12.71
CA GLY A 45 -0.28 3.66 13.89
C GLY A 45 0.72 4.21 14.90
N GLY A 46 0.33 5.30 15.56
CA GLY A 46 1.17 6.00 16.51
C GLY A 46 2.47 6.47 15.88
N ASP A 47 3.59 5.95 16.39
CA ASP A 47 4.94 6.30 15.95
C ASP A 47 5.60 5.20 15.11
N THR A 48 4.85 4.16 14.70
CA THR A 48 5.40 3.04 13.93
C THR A 48 4.56 2.65 12.72
N GLU A 49 5.22 2.07 11.73
CA GLU A 49 4.65 1.65 10.47
C GLU A 49 5.23 0.30 10.06
N ARG A 50 4.47 -0.49 9.30
CA ARG A 50 4.92 -1.72 8.67
C ARG A 50 4.41 -1.74 7.23
N TYR A 51 5.26 -2.24 6.35
CA TYR A 51 4.90 -2.48 4.96
C TYR A 51 5.22 -3.92 4.62
N GLU A 52 4.49 -4.48 3.66
CA GLU A 52 4.62 -5.86 3.25
C GLU A 52 4.28 -6.01 1.77
N ASN A 53 5.22 -6.54 0.99
CA ASN A 53 4.91 -7.02 -0.35
C ASN A 53 4.08 -8.31 -0.22
N MET A 54 2.89 -8.33 -0.81
CA MET A 54 1.94 -9.45 -0.76
C MET A 54 2.34 -10.65 -1.65
N GLY A 55 3.47 -10.55 -2.33
CA GLY A 55 4.09 -11.60 -3.13
C GLY A 55 4.02 -11.32 -4.63
N THR A 56 4.91 -12.00 -5.36
CA THR A 56 5.05 -11.88 -6.81
C THR A 56 3.74 -12.18 -7.53
N GLY A 57 3.28 -11.23 -8.35
CA GLY A 57 2.06 -11.36 -9.15
C GLY A 57 0.77 -11.28 -8.33
N SER A 58 0.82 -10.74 -7.11
CA SER A 58 -0.36 -10.59 -6.25
C SER A 58 -1.46 -9.70 -6.86
N VAL A 59 -1.13 -8.83 -7.81
CA VAL A 59 -2.12 -8.12 -8.65
C VAL A 59 -2.90 -9.09 -9.54
N ALA A 60 -2.25 -10.08 -10.15
CA ALA A 60 -2.92 -11.04 -11.04
C ALA A 60 -3.94 -11.92 -10.30
N TRP A 61 -3.80 -12.08 -8.97
CA TRP A 61 -4.78 -12.78 -8.12
C TRP A 61 -6.07 -11.98 -7.93
N LEU A 62 -6.07 -10.68 -8.23
CA LEU A 62 -7.29 -9.86 -8.24
C LEU A 62 -8.09 -10.05 -9.53
N GLU A 63 -7.44 -10.32 -10.66
CA GLU A 63 -8.08 -10.23 -11.99
C GLU A 63 -8.16 -11.57 -12.71
N GLU A 64 -7.03 -12.24 -12.90
CA GLU A 64 -6.94 -13.41 -13.78
C GLU A 64 -7.32 -14.70 -13.07
N THR A 65 -6.89 -14.81 -11.81
CA THR A 65 -7.16 -15.98 -10.97
C THR A 65 -7.76 -15.55 -9.63
N PRO A 66 -9.02 -15.02 -9.63
CA PRO A 66 -9.66 -14.50 -8.42
C PRO A 66 -9.63 -15.51 -7.27
N ARG A 67 -8.72 -15.30 -6.33
CA ARG A 67 -8.59 -16.11 -5.11
C ARG A 67 -8.47 -15.19 -3.91
N SER A 68 -9.10 -15.57 -2.80
CA SER A 68 -8.89 -14.83 -1.55
C SER A 68 -7.48 -15.07 -1.05
N PHE A 69 -6.82 -14.02 -0.56
CA PHE A 69 -5.47 -14.08 0.02
C PHE A 69 -5.34 -13.09 1.17
N GLY A 70 -4.24 -13.14 1.91
CA GLY A 70 -4.04 -12.29 3.08
C GLY A 70 -2.76 -12.61 3.83
N THR A 71 -2.53 -11.87 4.91
CA THR A 71 -1.40 -12.04 5.83
C THR A 71 -1.89 -11.84 7.26
N ASN A 72 -1.08 -12.23 8.24
CA ASN A 72 -1.40 -12.05 9.65
C ASN A 72 -0.32 -11.20 10.33
N ILE A 73 -0.74 -10.06 10.86
CA ILE A 73 0.11 -9.10 11.58
C ILE A 73 -0.19 -9.01 13.08
N ALA A 74 -0.88 -10.00 13.65
CA ALA A 74 -1.25 -10.04 15.08
C ALA A 74 -0.07 -9.74 16.00
N SER A 75 1.12 -10.26 15.68
CA SER A 75 2.33 -10.11 16.48
C SER A 75 2.86 -8.68 16.56
N VAL A 76 2.57 -7.83 15.57
CA VAL A 76 3.06 -6.43 15.52
C VAL A 76 1.99 -5.40 15.85
N LEU A 77 0.72 -5.82 15.88
CA LEU A 77 -0.41 -4.92 16.12
C LEU A 77 -0.33 -4.18 17.46
N PRO A 78 0.09 -4.80 18.59
CA PRO A 78 0.26 -4.07 19.85
C PRO A 78 1.23 -2.89 19.76
N VAL A 79 2.31 -3.03 18.97
CA VAL A 79 3.30 -1.95 18.78
C VAL A 79 2.72 -0.83 17.90
N LEU A 80 2.01 -1.19 16.82
CA LEU A 80 1.32 -0.23 15.95
C LEU A 80 0.21 0.55 16.69
N GLN A 81 -0.38 -0.03 17.74
CA GLN A 81 -1.39 0.64 18.56
C GLN A 81 -0.79 1.63 19.56
N GLN A 82 0.49 1.48 19.91
CA GLN A 82 1.14 2.34 20.89
C GLN A 82 1.24 3.78 20.36
N GLY A 83 0.57 4.72 21.05
CA GLY A 83 0.55 6.14 20.66
C GLY A 83 -0.38 6.46 19.49
N ALA A 84 -1.17 5.51 18.98
CA ALA A 84 -2.03 5.70 17.82
C ALA A 84 -3.30 6.52 18.14
N ALA A 85 -3.17 7.86 18.20
CA ALA A 85 -4.28 8.77 18.51
C ALA A 85 -5.50 8.60 17.57
N LEU A 86 -5.27 8.26 16.30
CA LEU A 86 -6.33 8.01 15.30
C LEU A 86 -6.64 6.52 15.10
N GLY A 87 -6.10 5.65 15.96
CA GLY A 87 -6.08 4.21 15.79
C GLY A 87 -5.13 3.74 14.68
N VAL A 88 -5.00 2.43 14.53
CA VAL A 88 -4.24 1.81 13.43
C VAL A 88 -4.98 2.02 12.12
N ARG A 89 -4.24 2.42 11.09
CA ARG A 89 -4.71 2.64 9.73
C ARG A 89 -3.97 1.73 8.77
N TRP A 90 -4.64 1.35 7.68
CA TRP A 90 -4.06 0.44 6.70
C TRP A 90 -4.61 0.69 5.29
N ALA A 91 -3.83 0.31 4.29
CA ALA A 91 -4.16 0.41 2.88
C ALA A 91 -3.46 -0.70 2.07
N LEU A 92 -3.96 -0.93 0.86
CA LEU A 92 -3.27 -1.70 -0.18
C LEU A 92 -3.03 -0.81 -1.39
N TYR A 93 -1.87 -0.93 -2.00
CA TYR A 93 -1.49 -0.27 -3.24
C TYR A 93 -0.81 -1.26 -4.17
N GLY A 94 -0.72 -0.95 -5.46
CA GLY A 94 0.10 -1.72 -6.39
C GLY A 94 -0.04 -1.18 -7.80
N SER A 95 0.68 -1.78 -8.74
CA SER A 95 0.58 -1.48 -10.15
C SER A 95 0.62 -2.75 -10.98
N THR A 96 -0.02 -2.76 -12.14
CA THR A 96 0.11 -3.88 -13.09
C THR A 96 1.55 -4.05 -13.56
N ALA A 97 1.89 -5.24 -14.06
CA ALA A 97 3.21 -5.56 -14.61
C ALA A 97 3.61 -4.64 -15.79
N ASP A 98 2.63 -4.14 -16.54
CA ASP A 98 2.80 -3.21 -17.66
C ASP A 98 2.83 -1.73 -17.24
N GLY A 99 2.55 -1.42 -15.97
CA GLY A 99 2.51 -0.05 -15.44
C GLY A 99 1.31 0.79 -15.87
N TYR A 100 0.35 0.23 -16.62
CA TYR A 100 -0.80 0.98 -17.15
C TYR A 100 -1.97 1.11 -16.16
N HIS A 101 -1.94 0.36 -15.06
CA HIS A 101 -2.97 0.48 -14.04
C HIS A 101 -2.38 0.50 -12.64
N MET A 102 -3.04 1.27 -11.77
CA MET A 102 -2.80 1.33 -10.35
C MET A 102 -3.94 0.65 -9.59
N TYR A 103 -3.58 -0.05 -8.53
CA TYR A 103 -4.50 -0.58 -7.53
C TYR A 103 -4.38 0.24 -6.26
N MET A 104 -5.53 0.56 -5.67
CA MET A 104 -5.57 1.23 -4.36
C MET A 104 -6.84 0.85 -3.60
N THR A 105 -6.73 0.77 -2.29
CA THR A 105 -7.92 0.71 -1.43
C THR A 105 -8.62 2.06 -1.39
N SER A 106 -9.92 2.05 -1.08
CA SER A 106 -10.75 3.23 -0.87
C SER A 106 -11.81 2.97 0.18
N GLN A 107 -12.09 3.96 1.02
CA GLN A 107 -13.27 3.97 1.88
C GLN A 107 -14.56 4.28 1.11
N ALA A 108 -14.45 4.83 -0.11
CA ALA A 108 -15.60 5.07 -0.98
C ALA A 108 -16.14 3.72 -1.49
N ARG A 109 -17.45 3.52 -1.33
CA ARG A 109 -18.16 2.32 -1.81
C ARG A 109 -18.66 2.47 -3.24
N THR A 110 -18.76 3.71 -3.71
CA THR A 110 -19.30 4.07 -5.02
C THR A 110 -18.39 5.11 -5.67
N ILE A 111 -18.17 4.97 -6.97
CA ILE A 111 -17.44 5.95 -7.76
C ILE A 111 -18.45 6.96 -8.30
N THR A 112 -18.34 8.21 -7.86
CA THR A 112 -19.18 9.30 -8.35
C THR A 112 -18.47 10.01 -9.52
N PRO A 113 -19.20 10.72 -10.39
CA PRO A 113 -18.59 11.56 -11.42
C PRO A 113 -17.58 12.56 -10.83
N GLN A 114 -17.88 13.13 -9.66
CA GLN A 114 -16.98 14.06 -8.99
C GLN A 114 -15.66 13.39 -8.55
N ILE A 115 -15.67 12.10 -8.20
CA ILE A 115 -14.42 11.37 -7.93
C ILE A 115 -13.59 11.21 -9.20
N LEU A 116 -14.23 10.90 -10.33
CA LEU A 116 -13.56 10.74 -11.62
C LEU A 116 -12.94 12.06 -12.12
N GLU A 117 -13.64 13.18 -11.91
CA GLU A 117 -13.14 14.51 -12.30
C GLU A 117 -11.94 15.00 -11.48
N ASN A 118 -11.80 14.51 -10.24
CA ASN A 118 -10.80 15.01 -9.28
C ASN A 118 -9.73 13.97 -8.91
N ILE A 119 -9.69 12.82 -9.58
CA ILE A 119 -8.62 11.83 -9.42
C ILE A 119 -7.50 12.13 -10.40
N PHE A 120 -6.26 12.01 -9.92
CA PHE A 120 -5.04 12.18 -10.72
C PHE A 120 -4.22 10.89 -10.67
N PRO A 121 -4.65 9.82 -11.38
CA PRO A 121 -4.13 8.47 -11.16
C PRO A 121 -2.66 8.33 -11.51
N THR A 122 -2.21 8.99 -12.59
CA THR A 122 -0.81 8.98 -13.01
C THR A 122 0.09 9.57 -11.92
N GLN A 123 -0.24 10.73 -11.37
CA GLN A 123 0.49 11.38 -10.28
C GLN A 123 0.44 10.55 -8.99
N ALA A 124 -0.72 9.94 -8.70
CA ALA A 124 -0.90 9.05 -7.58
C ALA A 124 0.03 7.82 -7.70
N ALA A 125 0.10 7.21 -8.89
CA ALA A 125 0.95 6.06 -9.17
C ALA A 125 2.43 6.43 -9.13
N GLU A 126 2.84 7.54 -9.75
CA GLU A 126 4.19 8.07 -9.66
C GLU A 126 4.62 8.27 -8.22
N ARG A 127 3.76 8.89 -7.39
CA ARG A 127 4.05 9.09 -5.96
C ARG A 127 4.22 7.77 -5.22
N PHE A 128 3.38 6.78 -5.48
CA PHE A 128 3.52 5.46 -4.87
C PHE A 128 4.81 4.75 -5.30
N LEU A 129 5.16 4.80 -6.59
CA LEU A 129 6.38 4.19 -7.12
C LEU A 129 7.63 4.91 -6.61
N GLU A 130 7.62 6.24 -6.52
CA GLU A 130 8.69 7.05 -5.95
C GLU A 130 8.92 6.64 -4.48
N TRP A 131 7.86 6.49 -3.69
CA TRP A 131 7.95 5.97 -2.33
C TRP A 131 8.54 4.55 -2.30
N GLY A 132 8.00 3.64 -3.11
CA GLY A 132 8.42 2.24 -3.16
C GLY A 132 9.87 2.05 -3.59
N GLN A 133 10.40 2.94 -4.42
CA GLN A 133 11.79 2.91 -4.90
C GLN A 133 12.75 3.70 -4.00
N SER A 134 12.26 4.67 -3.23
CA SER A 134 13.07 5.50 -2.32
C SER A 134 13.86 4.71 -1.27
N ARG A 135 13.47 3.44 -1.07
CA ARG A 135 13.99 2.52 -0.05
C ARG A 135 15.15 1.66 -0.50
N LEU A 136 15.55 1.70 -1.78
CA LEU A 136 16.72 0.96 -2.27
C LEU A 136 17.99 1.58 -1.66
N PRO A 137 18.69 0.90 -0.72
CA PRO A 137 20.05 1.29 -0.43
C PRO A 137 20.86 1.02 -1.70
N PHE A 138 21.81 1.89 -2.00
CA PHE A 138 22.84 1.63 -3.00
C PHE A 138 23.73 0.48 -2.49
N VAL A 139 23.24 -0.76 -2.50
CA VAL A 139 24.02 -1.92 -2.08
C VAL A 139 24.87 -2.35 -3.27
N SER A 140 26.07 -1.77 -3.34
CA SER A 140 27.14 -2.27 -4.21
C SER A 140 27.56 -3.66 -3.71
N GLY A 141 26.93 -4.72 -4.25
CA GLY A 141 27.39 -6.10 -4.10
C GLY A 141 26.42 -7.01 -3.36
N GLY A 142 25.57 -7.72 -4.11
CA GLY A 142 24.86 -8.90 -3.62
C GLY A 142 23.47 -9.06 -4.22
N ILE A 143 23.34 -9.92 -5.23
CA ILE A 143 22.07 -10.40 -5.81
C ILE A 143 21.44 -11.45 -4.87
N GLY A 144 21.38 -11.15 -3.58
CA GLY A 144 20.72 -11.97 -2.58
C GLY A 144 19.28 -11.48 -2.42
N ASN A 145 18.32 -12.23 -2.95
CA ASN A 145 16.87 -12.03 -2.92
C ASN A 145 16.37 -10.99 -1.88
N THR A 146 16.39 -9.71 -2.24
CA THR A 146 15.98 -8.56 -1.42
C THR A 146 14.48 -8.54 -1.12
N PHE A 147 13.68 -9.37 -1.81
CA PHE A 147 12.25 -9.53 -1.60
C PHE A 147 11.90 -10.33 -0.32
N ALA A 148 12.90 -10.90 0.37
CA ALA A 148 12.69 -11.74 1.55
C ALA A 148 12.57 -10.98 2.88
N ASN A 149 12.80 -9.65 2.92
CA ASN A 149 12.81 -8.88 4.16
C ASN A 149 11.50 -8.12 4.42
N ASN A 150 10.43 -8.87 4.65
CA ASN A 150 9.45 -8.51 5.69
C ASN A 150 9.94 -9.17 6.98
N PRO A 151 10.32 -8.49 8.08
CA PRO A 151 9.67 -7.30 8.65
C PRO A 151 10.59 -6.35 9.48
N LEU A 152 10.54 -5.04 9.28
CA LEU A 152 10.91 -4.12 10.37
C LEU A 152 9.79 -3.11 10.56
N LEU A 153 9.32 -3.00 11.81
CA LEU A 153 8.57 -1.83 12.22
C LEU A 153 9.48 -0.62 12.01
N LEU A 154 8.98 0.32 11.23
CA LEU A 154 9.69 1.53 10.90
C LEU A 154 9.14 2.68 11.74
N PRO A 155 10.01 3.47 12.40
CA PRO A 155 9.56 4.70 13.03
C PRO A 155 8.91 5.64 12.02
N ALA A 156 7.78 6.24 12.36
CA ALA A 156 7.11 7.23 11.53
C ALA A 156 7.99 8.47 11.30
N SER A 157 8.95 8.75 12.18
CA SER A 157 9.96 9.81 12.03
C SER A 157 11.02 9.54 10.97
N ASN A 158 11.10 8.31 10.45
CA ASN A 158 12.02 7.99 9.35
C ASN A 158 11.60 8.77 8.09
N PRO A 159 12.49 9.51 7.42
CA PRO A 159 12.13 10.35 6.26
C PRO A 159 11.49 9.59 5.09
N GLN A 160 11.75 8.28 4.98
CA GLN A 160 11.19 7.42 3.95
C GLN A 160 9.90 6.70 4.41
N SER A 161 9.38 7.02 5.61
CA SER A 161 8.14 6.41 6.10
C SER A 161 6.99 6.73 5.16
N PHE A 162 6.06 5.80 5.02
CA PHE A 162 4.85 6.00 4.21
C PHE A 162 4.09 7.23 4.70
N THR A 163 3.95 7.44 6.01
CA THR A 163 3.19 8.61 6.47
C THR A 163 3.91 9.94 6.24
N ASN A 164 5.24 9.99 6.20
CA ASN A 164 5.96 11.20 5.78
C ASN A 164 5.86 11.44 4.27
N PHE A 165 5.84 10.37 3.48
CA PHE A 165 5.89 10.48 2.03
C PHE A 165 4.52 10.73 1.38
N VAL A 166 3.53 9.96 1.82
CA VAL A 166 2.18 9.93 1.26
C VAL A 166 1.20 10.75 2.11
N GLY A 167 1.51 10.95 3.39
CA GLY A 167 0.68 11.70 4.33
C GLY A 167 -0.21 10.81 5.20
N ARG A 168 -0.80 11.44 6.24
CA ARG A 168 -1.74 10.80 7.20
C ARG A 168 -3.21 11.09 6.92
N GLU A 169 -3.50 12.00 5.99
CA GLU A 169 -4.87 12.36 5.61
C GLU A 169 -5.59 11.27 4.82
N GLY A 170 -4.82 10.33 4.26
CA GLY A 170 -5.34 9.20 3.49
C GLY A 170 -5.66 9.53 2.06
N GLN A 171 -5.17 10.66 1.58
CA GLN A 171 -5.14 10.94 0.16
C GLN A 171 -3.72 10.65 -0.30
N LEU A 172 -3.56 9.87 -1.37
CA LEU A 172 -2.23 9.47 -1.83
C LEU A 172 -1.48 10.70 -2.38
N GLY A 173 -0.69 11.38 -1.54
CA GLY A 173 -0.03 12.64 -1.89
C GLY A 173 -1.00 13.80 -2.22
N GLY A 174 -2.27 13.71 -1.81
CA GLY A 174 -3.32 14.65 -2.21
C GLY A 174 -3.90 14.45 -3.63
N TYR A 175 -3.45 13.42 -4.35
CA TYR A 175 -3.86 13.15 -5.74
C TYR A 175 -5.13 12.30 -5.87
N THR A 176 -5.67 11.83 -4.74
CA THR A 176 -6.91 11.06 -4.68
C THR A 176 -7.97 11.86 -3.90
N PRO A 177 -9.19 12.07 -4.45
CA PRO A 177 -10.22 12.87 -3.79
C PRO A 177 -10.95 12.11 -2.66
N PHE A 178 -10.49 10.90 -2.32
CA PHE A 178 -11.06 10.03 -1.30
C PHE A 178 -9.97 9.46 -0.40
N GLN A 179 -10.40 8.93 0.76
CA GLN A 179 -9.52 8.24 1.69
C GLN A 179 -9.18 6.83 1.20
N THR A 180 -7.89 6.56 0.98
CA THR A 180 -7.36 5.29 0.49
C THR A 180 -7.09 4.29 1.61
N HIS A 181 -6.83 4.76 2.83
CA HIS A 181 -6.67 3.90 4.01
C HIS A 181 -7.94 3.87 4.86
N GLY A 182 -8.04 2.91 5.78
CA GLY A 182 -9.13 2.82 6.75
C GLY A 182 -8.69 2.34 8.13
N PRO A 183 -9.57 2.41 9.14
CA PRO A 183 -9.33 1.81 10.44
C PRO A 183 -9.45 0.27 10.37
N LEU A 184 -9.05 -0.41 11.45
CA LEU A 184 -9.31 -1.84 11.64
C LEU A 184 -10.81 -2.17 11.54
N ASP A 185 -11.12 -3.39 11.12
CA ASP A 185 -12.46 -3.96 10.87
C ASP A 185 -13.31 -3.25 9.82
N ARG A 186 -12.79 -2.18 9.20
CA ARG A 186 -13.48 -1.53 8.09
C ARG A 186 -13.17 -2.25 6.79
N VAL A 187 -14.22 -2.70 6.09
CA VAL A 187 -14.07 -3.18 4.71
C VAL A 187 -13.75 -2.00 3.79
N LEU A 188 -12.64 -2.09 3.07
CA LEU A 188 -12.24 -1.17 2.01
C LEU A 188 -12.51 -1.78 0.64
N THR A 189 -12.86 -0.93 -0.32
CA THR A 189 -13.03 -1.29 -1.71
C THR A 189 -11.66 -1.27 -2.40
N LEU A 190 -11.32 -2.27 -3.19
CA LEU A 190 -10.13 -2.26 -4.05
C LEU A 190 -10.51 -1.72 -5.43
N LEU A 191 -9.86 -0.63 -5.82
CA LEU A 191 -10.05 0.05 -7.08
C LEU A 191 -8.88 -0.26 -8.01
N LYS A 192 -9.18 -0.50 -9.28
CA LYS A 192 -8.25 -0.45 -10.40
C LYS A 192 -8.49 0.87 -11.14
N VAL A 193 -7.43 1.62 -11.42
CA VAL A 193 -7.48 2.87 -12.17
C VAL A 193 -6.41 2.86 -13.24
N ASN A 194 -6.73 3.24 -14.47
CA ASN A 194 -5.72 3.43 -15.52
C ASN A 194 -4.83 4.63 -15.21
N THR A 195 -3.56 4.53 -15.60
CA THR A 195 -2.50 5.54 -15.38
C THR A 195 -1.85 5.99 -16.69
N ASP A 196 -2.45 5.59 -17.82
CA ASP A 196 -1.99 5.79 -19.19
C ASP A 196 -2.18 7.22 -19.74
N GLY A 197 -2.70 8.15 -18.93
CA GLY A 197 -2.92 9.54 -19.29
C GLY A 197 -4.19 9.81 -20.10
N PHE A 198 -5.02 8.78 -20.34
CA PHE A 198 -6.37 8.96 -20.88
C PHE A 198 -7.38 9.27 -19.76
N ASP A 199 -8.64 9.47 -20.13
CA ASP A 199 -9.72 9.68 -19.17
C ASP A 199 -9.71 8.58 -18.08
N PRO A 200 -9.82 8.94 -16.79
CA PRO A 200 -9.72 7.97 -15.71
C PRO A 200 -10.91 7.00 -15.74
N GLN A 201 -10.61 5.72 -15.90
CA GLN A 201 -11.48 4.58 -15.77
C GLN A 201 -11.23 3.91 -14.43
N ILE A 202 -12.21 3.98 -13.53
CA ILE A 202 -12.15 3.30 -12.24
C ILE A 202 -13.05 2.06 -12.28
N THR A 203 -12.47 0.91 -11.95
CA THR A 203 -13.19 -0.36 -11.79
C THR A 203 -13.00 -0.91 -10.39
N ILE A 204 -14.06 -1.45 -9.79
CA ILE A 204 -13.95 -2.16 -8.51
C ILE A 204 -13.51 -3.60 -8.80
N VAL A 205 -12.38 -4.01 -8.25
CA VAL A 205 -11.79 -5.34 -8.48
C VAL A 205 -11.83 -6.25 -7.25
N GLY A 206 -12.20 -5.73 -6.09
CA GLY A 206 -12.19 -6.50 -4.86
C GLY A 206 -12.62 -5.72 -3.64
N THR A 207 -12.54 -6.39 -2.50
CA THR A 207 -12.62 -5.78 -1.17
C THR A 207 -11.50 -6.31 -0.29
N ALA A 208 -11.13 -5.55 0.73
CA ALA A 208 -10.16 -5.98 1.73
C ALA A 208 -10.63 -5.58 3.12
N VAL A 209 -10.24 -6.36 4.13
CA VAL A 209 -10.45 -6.04 5.55
C VAL A 209 -9.24 -6.48 6.36
N LEU A 210 -8.78 -5.62 7.25
CA LEU A 210 -7.82 -5.95 8.30
C LEU A 210 -8.56 -6.00 9.63
N THR A 211 -8.67 -7.18 10.24
CA THR A 211 -9.39 -7.34 11.51
C THR A 211 -8.55 -6.86 12.70
N ARG A 212 -9.20 -6.61 13.85
CA ARG A 212 -8.52 -6.35 15.13
C ARG A 212 -7.59 -7.46 15.61
N ASP A 213 -7.77 -8.68 15.13
CA ASP A 213 -6.86 -9.79 15.44
C ASP A 213 -5.62 -9.79 14.52
N GLY A 214 -5.48 -8.77 13.66
CA GLY A 214 -4.36 -8.63 12.73
C GLY A 214 -4.48 -9.46 11.45
N GLN A 215 -5.64 -10.08 11.20
CA GLN A 215 -5.85 -10.85 9.97
C GLN A 215 -6.25 -9.92 8.82
N LEU A 216 -5.36 -9.77 7.83
CA LEU A 216 -5.73 -9.19 6.55
C LEU A 216 -6.41 -10.26 5.69
N ARG A 217 -7.52 -9.89 5.05
CA ARG A 217 -8.19 -10.68 4.03
C ARG A 217 -8.54 -9.82 2.85
N VAL A 218 -8.07 -10.21 1.68
CA VAL A 218 -8.41 -9.65 0.37
C VAL A 218 -9.35 -10.63 -0.34
N THR A 219 -10.45 -10.11 -0.87
CA THR A 219 -11.48 -10.87 -1.58
C THR A 219 -11.73 -10.21 -2.93
N PRO A 220 -11.14 -10.73 -4.02
CA PRO A 220 -11.39 -10.25 -5.37
C PRO A 220 -12.87 -10.41 -5.76
N ILE A 221 -13.35 -9.54 -6.65
CA ILE A 221 -14.66 -9.71 -7.28
C ILE A 221 -14.50 -10.69 -8.44
N PRO A 222 -15.22 -11.83 -8.46
CA PRO A 222 -15.16 -12.74 -9.59
C PRO A 222 -15.63 -12.05 -10.87
N ILE A 223 -14.83 -12.14 -11.93
CA ILE A 223 -15.26 -11.71 -13.26
C ILE A 223 -16.45 -12.60 -13.66
N PRO A 224 -17.62 -12.03 -14.01
CA PRO A 224 -18.78 -12.82 -14.36
C PRO A 224 -18.45 -13.83 -15.45
N ALA A 225 -18.76 -15.11 -15.22
CA ALA A 225 -18.46 -16.20 -16.15
C ALA A 225 -19.05 -15.95 -17.55
N ALA A 226 -20.14 -15.18 -17.64
CA ALA A 226 -20.71 -14.72 -18.90
C ALA A 226 -19.70 -13.94 -19.74
N VAL A 227 -18.90 -13.03 -19.17
CA VAL A 227 -17.89 -12.26 -19.92
C VAL A 227 -16.85 -13.19 -20.54
N ILE A 228 -16.40 -14.19 -19.78
CA ILE A 228 -15.43 -15.21 -20.23
C ILE A 228 -16.05 -16.10 -21.32
N LEU A 229 -17.30 -16.53 -21.12
CA LEU A 229 -18.02 -17.40 -22.05
C LEU A 229 -18.36 -16.69 -23.37
N PHE A 230 -18.77 -15.42 -23.30
CA PHE A 230 -19.05 -14.61 -24.48
C PHE A 230 -17.76 -14.31 -25.25
N GLY A 231 -16.67 -13.96 -24.57
CA GLY A 231 -15.37 -13.75 -25.21
C GLY A 231 -14.83 -15.01 -25.90
N SER A 232 -14.79 -16.14 -25.18
CA SER A 232 -14.34 -17.43 -25.75
C SER A 232 -15.30 -17.99 -26.81
N GLY A 233 -16.60 -17.77 -26.64
CA GLY A 233 -17.63 -18.14 -27.61
C GLY A 233 -17.49 -17.40 -28.93
N LEU A 234 -17.24 -16.08 -28.90
CA LEU A 234 -16.97 -15.28 -30.10
C LEU A 234 -15.73 -15.76 -30.85
N ILE A 235 -14.64 -16.06 -30.14
CA ILE A 235 -13.42 -16.62 -30.73
C ILE A 235 -13.71 -17.98 -31.39
N GLY A 236 -14.48 -18.83 -30.71
CA GLY A 236 -14.93 -20.12 -31.24
C GLY A 236 -15.77 -19.98 -32.51
N LEU A 237 -16.69 -19.02 -32.55
CA LEU A 237 -17.53 -18.73 -33.72
C LEU A 237 -16.71 -18.20 -34.91
N VAL A 238 -15.74 -17.32 -34.68
CA VAL A 238 -14.82 -16.85 -35.73
C VAL A 238 -13.99 -18.01 -36.28
N GLY A 239 -13.50 -18.91 -35.42
CA GLY A 239 -12.79 -20.12 -35.83
C GLY A 239 -13.64 -21.05 -36.69
N LEU A 240 -14.90 -21.27 -36.30
CA LEU A 240 -15.85 -22.07 -37.08
C LEU A 240 -16.18 -21.42 -38.43
N SER A 241 -16.37 -20.10 -38.46
CA SER A 241 -16.63 -19.35 -39.69
C SER A 241 -15.48 -19.48 -40.70
N ARG A 242 -14.22 -19.32 -40.25
CA ARG A 242 -13.03 -19.53 -41.11
C ARG A 242 -12.93 -20.96 -41.64
N ARG A 243 -13.21 -21.96 -40.80
CA ARG A 243 -13.21 -23.37 -41.22
C ARG A 243 -14.31 -23.65 -42.25
N SER A 244 -15.45 -22.98 -42.14
CA SER A 244 -16.56 -23.11 -43.08
C SER A 244 -16.20 -22.57 -44.46
N MET A 245 -15.54 -21.40 -44.52
CA MET A 245 -15.14 -20.77 -45.78
C MET A 245 -14.07 -21.57 -46.54
N ASN A 246 -13.11 -22.18 -45.84
CA ASN A 246 -12.08 -23.01 -46.48
C ASN A 246 -12.59 -24.35 -47.04
N LYS A 247 -13.83 -24.76 -46.74
CA LYS A 247 -14.45 -25.96 -47.33
C LYS A 247 -15.24 -25.67 -48.61
N THR A 248 -15.48 -24.39 -48.91
CA THR A 248 -16.28 -23.94 -50.06
C THR A 248 -15.43 -23.31 -51.17
N ALA A 249 -14.11 -23.20 -50.96
CA ALA A 249 -13.11 -22.92 -51.99
C ALA A 249 -12.40 -24.22 -52.39
#